data_AF-A0A0S9PUA9-F1
#
_entry.id   AF-A0A0S9PUA9-F1
#
_cell.length_a   1.000
_cell.length_b   1.000
_cell.length_c   1.000
_cell.angle_alpha   90.00
_cell.angle_beta   90.00
_cell.angle_gamma   90.00
#
_symmetry.space_group_name_H-M   'P 1'
#
loop_
_entity.id
_entity.type
_entity.pdbx_description
1 polymer ?
#
loop_
_entity_poly.entity_id
_entity_poly.type
_entity_poly.pdbx_seq_one_letter_code
_entity_poly.pdbx_strand_id
1 'polypeptide(L)'
;MPSYPIRPTFPIDVRSTPTIAATREGTSFRFDIVPGSLGDLPGPDRAQFFAALEAFIPGATSTLAAAVPADRSDPVYRAFNDTTFVTPAGALVVFAKNTLGLTDPQMTAILAQAATLTN
;
A
#
# COMPACT_ATOMS: atom_id res chain seq x y z
N MET A 1 54.58 -28.18 -10.10
CA MET A 1 53.45 -27.92 -9.17
C MET A 1 52.30 -27.42 -10.03
N PRO A 2 51.11 -28.06 -10.05
CA PRO A 2 49.99 -27.58 -10.86
C PRO A 2 49.26 -26.44 -10.12
N SER A 3 49.23 -25.26 -10.73
CA SER A 3 48.47 -24.11 -10.24
C SER A 3 46.98 -24.28 -10.55
N TYR A 4 46.14 -24.29 -9.54
CA TYR A 4 44.69 -24.22 -9.72
C TYR A 4 44.28 -22.76 -9.98
N PRO A 5 43.56 -22.44 -11.08
CA PRO A 5 43.05 -21.10 -11.28
C PRO A 5 41.97 -20.79 -10.24
N ILE A 6 42.14 -19.67 -9.53
CA ILE A 6 41.14 -19.13 -8.61
C ILE A 6 39.88 -18.80 -9.41
N ARG A 7 38.76 -19.46 -9.10
CA ARG A 7 37.45 -19.10 -9.69
C ARG A 7 37.08 -17.70 -9.17
N PRO A 8 36.79 -16.73 -10.04
CA PRO A 8 36.22 -15.46 -9.60
C PRO A 8 34.84 -15.76 -8.99
N THR A 9 34.68 -15.53 -7.70
CA THR A 9 33.38 -15.55 -7.04
C THR A 9 32.61 -14.32 -7.50
N PHE A 10 31.63 -14.51 -8.38
CA PHE A 10 30.65 -13.47 -8.67
C PHE A 10 29.81 -13.26 -7.40
N PRO A 11 29.68 -12.02 -6.88
CA PRO A 11 28.74 -11.76 -5.80
C PRO A 11 27.33 -12.01 -6.33
N ILE A 12 26.63 -12.98 -5.75
CA ILE A 12 25.22 -13.20 -6.01
C ILE A 12 24.48 -12.10 -5.25
N ASP A 13 24.15 -10.99 -5.91
CA ASP A 13 23.30 -9.93 -5.35
C ASP A 13 21.85 -10.45 -5.32
N VAL A 14 21.47 -11.11 -4.23
CA VAL A 14 20.10 -11.61 -4.02
C VAL A 14 19.25 -10.47 -3.45
N ARG A 15 18.89 -9.50 -4.30
CA ARG A 15 17.85 -8.51 -3.97
C ARG A 15 16.49 -9.16 -4.10
N SER A 16 16.04 -9.80 -3.03
CA SER A 16 14.63 -10.16 -2.87
C SER A 16 14.03 -9.16 -1.90
N THR A 17 13.02 -8.41 -2.32
CA THR A 17 12.10 -7.76 -1.38
C THR A 17 11.21 -8.84 -0.75
N PRO A 18 11.02 -8.85 0.58
CA PRO A 18 11.49 -7.88 1.58
C PRO A 18 12.99 -8.02 1.93
N THR A 19 13.64 -6.87 2.23
CA THR A 19 15.05 -6.78 2.61
C THR A 19 15.31 -7.44 3.97
N ILE A 20 16.11 -8.50 3.98
CA ILE A 20 16.60 -9.12 5.22
C ILE A 20 17.93 -8.45 5.60
N ALA A 21 17.95 -7.69 6.70
CA ALA A 21 19.20 -7.18 7.26
C ALA A 21 19.77 -8.25 8.22
N ALA A 22 20.79 -8.97 7.76
CA ALA A 22 21.54 -9.90 8.59
C ALA A 22 22.72 -9.17 9.22
N THR A 23 22.66 -8.89 10.52
CA THR A 23 23.78 -8.31 11.27
C THR A 23 24.44 -9.41 12.09
N ARG A 24 25.77 -9.50 12.01
CA ARG A 24 26.55 -10.43 12.83
C ARG A 24 26.86 -9.78 14.17
N GLU A 25 26.27 -10.29 15.25
CA GLU A 25 26.60 -9.91 16.62
C GLU A 25 27.47 -11.03 17.24
N GLY A 26 28.79 -10.89 17.14
CA GLY A 26 29.73 -11.88 17.68
C GLY A 26 29.69 -13.24 16.96
N THR A 27 29.33 -14.31 17.67
CA THR A 27 29.14 -15.67 17.11
C THR A 27 27.70 -15.95 16.68
N SER A 28 26.79 -14.98 16.86
CA SER A 28 25.37 -15.12 16.55
C SER A 28 25.00 -14.29 15.32
N PHE A 29 24.05 -14.81 14.55
CA PHE A 29 23.41 -14.08 13.45
C PHE A 29 22.08 -13.54 13.93
N ARG A 30 21.91 -12.22 13.82
CA ARG A 30 20.64 -11.55 14.09
C ARG A 30 20.00 -11.21 12.75
N PHE A 31 18.79 -11.72 12.54
CA PHE A 31 17.96 -11.38 11.39
C PHE A 31 16.95 -10.33 11.84
N ASP A 32 17.24 -9.06 11.55
CA ASP A 32 16.24 -8.01 11.69
C ASP A 32 15.45 -7.92 10.39
N ILE A 33 14.17 -8.30 10.47
CA ILE A 33 13.21 -8.00 9.41
C ILE A 33 12.92 -6.52 9.52
N VAL A 34 13.56 -5.72 8.67
CA VAL A 34 13.16 -4.33 8.51
C VAL A 34 11.74 -4.38 7.92
N PRO A 35 10.70 -3.91 8.62
CA PRO A 35 9.40 -3.79 7.99
C PRO A 35 9.63 -2.89 6.78
N GLY A 36 9.37 -3.43 5.58
CA GLY A 36 9.35 -2.65 4.37
C GLY A 36 8.53 -1.40 4.65
N SER A 37 9.00 -0.25 4.14
CA SER A 37 8.19 0.96 4.11
C SER A 37 6.75 0.57 3.76
N LEU A 38 5.74 1.19 4.36
CA LEU A 38 4.31 0.93 4.10
C LEU A 38 3.89 1.00 2.61
N GLY A 39 4.83 1.20 1.68
CA GLY A 39 4.69 0.98 0.25
C GLY A 39 4.91 -0.46 -0.26
N ASP A 40 5.32 -1.43 0.56
CA ASP A 40 5.52 -2.85 0.15
C ASP A 40 4.43 -3.80 0.68
N LEU A 41 3.55 -3.33 1.57
CA LEU A 41 2.31 -4.03 1.90
C LEU A 41 1.22 -3.56 0.94
N PRO A 42 0.35 -4.46 0.43
CA PRO A 42 -0.83 -4.02 -0.30
C PRO A 42 -1.58 -3.00 0.56
N GLY A 43 -1.86 -1.82 0.01
CA GLY A 43 -2.66 -0.79 0.69
C GLY A 43 -4.03 -1.36 1.13
N PRO A 44 -4.76 -0.67 2.02
CA PRO A 44 -6.04 -1.18 2.49
C PRO A 44 -6.98 -1.50 1.32
N ASP A 45 -7.73 -2.59 1.44
CA ASP A 45 -8.73 -2.97 0.46
C ASP A 45 -9.84 -1.92 0.39
N ARG A 46 -10.52 -1.87 -0.76
CA ARG A 46 -11.65 -0.95 -0.98
C ARG A 46 -12.71 -1.02 0.11
N ALA A 47 -13.02 -2.21 0.62
CA ALA A 47 -13.99 -2.39 1.69
C ALA A 47 -13.52 -1.77 3.02
N GLN A 48 -12.23 -1.92 3.35
CA GLN A 48 -11.63 -1.31 4.54
C GLN A 48 -11.62 0.22 4.41
N PHE A 49 -11.32 0.75 3.22
CA PHE A 49 -11.37 2.18 2.95
C PHE A 49 -12.78 2.75 3.15
N PHE A 50 -13.82 2.13 2.56
CA PHE A 50 -15.19 2.60 2.75
C PHE A 50 -15.67 2.47 4.19
N ALA A 51 -15.30 1.40 4.91
CA ALA A 51 -15.62 1.26 6.32
C ALA A 51 -14.97 2.36 7.18
N ALA A 52 -13.70 2.69 6.93
CA ALA A 52 -13.01 3.79 7.61
C ALA A 52 -13.61 5.15 7.25
N LEU A 53 -13.97 5.35 5.98
CA LEU A 53 -14.60 6.57 5.49
C LEU A 53 -15.97 6.79 6.15
N GLU A 54 -16.78 5.74 6.26
CA GLU A 54 -18.10 5.77 6.90
C GLU A 54 -17.99 6.01 8.41
N ALA A 55 -16.94 5.49 9.05
CA ALA A 55 -16.65 5.77 10.46
C ALA A 55 -16.22 7.23 10.69
N PHE A 56 -15.58 7.86 9.71
CA PHE A 56 -15.14 9.25 9.78
C PHE A 56 -16.28 10.23 9.47
N ILE A 57 -17.04 9.97 8.40
CA ILE A 57 -18.21 10.75 7.98
C ILE A 57 -19.34 9.78 7.64
N PRO A 58 -20.37 9.69 8.50
CA PRO A 58 -21.56 8.91 8.19
C PRO A 58 -22.23 9.41 6.91
N GLY A 59 -22.53 8.49 5.98
CA GLY A 59 -23.10 8.79 4.66
C GLY A 59 -22.09 9.19 3.59
N ALA A 60 -20.79 9.14 3.87
CA ALA A 60 -19.77 9.44 2.87
C ALA A 60 -19.85 8.48 1.68
N THR A 61 -20.11 7.20 1.93
CA THR A 61 -20.15 6.18 0.87
C THR A 61 -21.31 6.41 -0.11
N SER A 62 -22.48 6.84 0.38
CA SER A 62 -23.63 7.15 -0.48
C SER A 62 -23.41 8.43 -1.28
N THR A 63 -22.77 9.43 -0.66
CA THR A 63 -22.39 10.69 -1.32
C THR A 63 -21.38 10.43 -2.45
N LEU A 64 -20.39 9.57 -2.20
CA LEU A 64 -19.46 9.15 -3.24
C LEU A 64 -20.17 8.39 -4.36
N ALA A 65 -21.02 7.42 -4.02
CA ALA A 65 -21.77 6.64 -5.01
C ALA A 65 -22.67 7.52 -5.91
N ALA A 66 -23.29 8.56 -5.36
CA ALA A 66 -24.11 9.51 -6.11
C ALA A 66 -23.29 10.41 -7.05
N ALA A 67 -22.01 10.62 -6.75
CA ALA A 67 -21.10 11.44 -7.54
C ALA A 67 -20.29 10.64 -8.59
N VAL A 68 -20.41 9.31 -8.62
CA VAL A 68 -19.71 8.48 -9.61
C VAL A 68 -20.32 8.71 -11.01
N PRO A 69 -19.50 8.99 -12.04
CA PRO A 69 -19.99 9.09 -13.41
C PRO A 69 -20.65 7.79 -13.88
N ALA A 70 -21.72 7.87 -14.67
CA ALA A 70 -22.38 6.67 -15.20
C ALA A 70 -21.59 5.97 -16.32
N ASP A 71 -20.62 6.67 -16.92
CA ASP A 71 -19.77 6.13 -17.99
C ASP A 71 -18.78 5.09 -17.44
N ARG A 72 -18.89 3.86 -17.92
CA ARG A 72 -18.06 2.73 -17.48
C ARG A 72 -16.61 2.82 -17.95
N SER A 73 -16.34 3.65 -18.96
CA SER A 73 -14.99 3.90 -19.45
C SER A 73 -14.25 4.94 -18.59
N ASP A 74 -14.98 5.69 -17.75
CA ASP A 74 -14.40 6.70 -16.88
C ASP A 74 -13.47 6.06 -15.83
N PRO A 75 -12.23 6.57 -15.66
CA PRO A 75 -11.30 6.05 -14.68
C PRO A 75 -11.84 6.13 -13.24
N VAL A 76 -12.72 7.07 -12.92
CA VAL A 76 -13.39 7.18 -11.61
C VAL A 76 -14.42 6.07 -11.42
N TYR A 77 -15.22 5.76 -12.44
CA TYR A 77 -16.17 4.64 -12.38
C TYR A 77 -15.43 3.32 -12.13
N ARG A 78 -14.34 3.09 -12.88
CA ARG A 78 -13.51 1.88 -12.71
C ARG A 78 -12.81 1.87 -11.36
N ALA A 79 -12.27 2.99 -10.91
CA ALA A 79 -11.64 3.07 -9.59
C ALA A 79 -12.64 2.84 -8.46
N PHE A 80 -13.87 3.33 -8.57
CA PHE A 80 -14.89 3.12 -7.55
C PHE A 80 -15.36 1.66 -7.47
N ASN A 81 -15.48 0.97 -8.61
CA ASN A 81 -16.05 -0.38 -8.66
C ASN A 81 -14.99 -1.50 -8.58
N ASP A 82 -13.84 -1.30 -9.23
CA ASP A 82 -12.87 -2.38 -9.51
C ASP A 82 -11.54 -2.25 -8.75
N THR A 83 -11.34 -1.19 -7.94
CA THR A 83 -10.09 -1.06 -7.17
C THR A 83 -9.99 -2.15 -6.11
N THR A 84 -8.95 -2.97 -6.19
CA THR A 84 -8.62 -3.95 -5.14
C THR A 84 -7.96 -3.24 -3.96
N PHE A 85 -6.84 -2.55 -4.19
CA PHE A 85 -6.06 -1.88 -3.14
C PHE A 85 -6.09 -0.36 -3.30
N VAL A 86 -6.36 0.34 -2.21
CA VAL A 86 -6.45 1.80 -2.19
C VAL A 86 -5.08 2.39 -1.87
N THR A 87 -4.60 3.26 -2.75
CA THR A 87 -3.33 3.97 -2.58
C THR A 87 -3.55 5.49 -2.43
N PRO A 88 -2.68 6.22 -1.71
CA PRO A 88 -2.87 7.66 -1.46
C PRO A 88 -2.98 8.52 -2.73
N ALA A 89 -2.32 8.11 -3.81
CA ALA A 89 -2.36 8.79 -5.11
C ALA A 89 -3.40 8.19 -6.08
N GLY A 90 -4.18 7.20 -5.65
CA GLY A 90 -5.15 6.50 -6.48
C GLY A 90 -6.34 7.38 -6.85
N ALA A 91 -6.93 7.12 -8.02
CA ALA A 91 -8.09 7.85 -8.52
C ALA A 91 -9.28 7.84 -7.53
N LEU A 92 -9.46 6.75 -6.79
CA LEU A 92 -10.49 6.64 -5.74
C LEU A 92 -10.27 7.63 -4.59
N VAL A 93 -9.03 7.77 -4.12
CA VAL A 93 -8.67 8.68 -3.01
C VAL A 93 -8.78 10.13 -3.46
N VAL A 94 -8.29 10.45 -4.65
CA VAL A 94 -8.39 11.79 -5.25
C VAL A 94 -9.87 12.16 -5.44
N PHE A 95 -10.69 11.24 -5.93
CA PHE A 95 -12.13 11.43 -6.06
C PHE A 95 -12.79 11.64 -4.70
N ALA A 96 -12.52 10.80 -3.71
CA ALA A 96 -13.10 10.93 -2.38
C ALA A 96 -12.72 12.26 -1.71
N LYS A 97 -11.46 12.68 -1.87
CA LYS A 97 -10.96 13.95 -1.38
C LYS A 97 -11.71 15.14 -1.98
N ASN A 98 -11.86 15.15 -3.30
CA ASN A 98 -12.51 16.25 -4.03
C ASN A 98 -14.02 16.30 -3.76
N THR A 99 -14.70 15.14 -3.70
CA THR A 99 -16.15 15.06 -3.50
C THR A 99 -16.56 15.40 -2.08
N LEU A 100 -15.76 15.03 -1.07
CA LEU A 100 -16.07 15.24 0.34
C LEU A 100 -15.36 16.47 0.94
N GLY A 101 -14.55 17.18 0.16
CA GLY A 101 -13.80 18.35 0.62
C GLY A 101 -12.76 18.03 1.70
N LEU A 102 -12.16 16.84 1.64
CA LEU A 102 -11.20 16.40 2.65
C LEU A 102 -9.81 17.01 2.42
N THR A 103 -9.10 17.27 3.51
CA THR A 103 -7.70 17.68 3.48
C THR A 103 -6.77 16.47 3.39
N ASP A 104 -5.54 16.67 2.89
CA ASP A 104 -4.51 15.61 2.85
C ASP A 104 -4.25 14.92 4.21
N PRO A 105 -4.15 15.64 5.35
CA PRO A 105 -3.99 14.99 6.65
C PRO A 105 -5.22 14.14 7.04
N GLN A 106 -6.44 14.58 6.74
CA GLN A 106 -7.65 13.79 7.01
C GLN A 106 -7.67 12.51 6.18
N MET A 107 -7.32 12.60 4.90
CA MET A 107 -7.26 11.43 4.03
C MET A 107 -6.18 10.44 4.47
N THR A 108 -5.03 10.94 4.92
CA THR A 108 -3.95 10.12 5.48
C THR A 108 -4.41 9.38 6.74
N ALA A 109 -5.18 10.04 7.61
CA ALA A 109 -5.76 9.43 8.80
C ALA A 109 -6.79 8.34 8.45
N ILE A 110 -7.64 8.57 7.45
CA ILE A 110 -8.61 7.57 6.97
C ILE A 110 -7.90 6.35 6.39
N LEU A 111 -6.85 6.53 5.58
CA LEU A 111 -6.07 5.43 5.02
C LEU A 111 -5.32 4.65 6.11
N ALA A 112 -4.77 5.34 7.11
CA ALA A 112 -4.14 4.70 8.26
C ALA A 112 -5.15 3.89 9.08
N GLN A 113 -6.35 4.42 9.30
CA GLN A 113 -7.44 3.70 9.97
C GLN A 113 -7.90 2.49 9.17
N ALA A 114 -8.08 2.65 7.84
CA ALA A 114 -8.46 1.55 6.96
C ALA A 114 -7.47 0.39 7.02
N ALA A 115 -6.16 0.69 7.08
CA ALA A 115 -5.12 -0.34 7.20
C ALA A 115 -5.18 -1.13 8.52
N THR A 116 -5.89 -0.63 9.55
CA THR A 116 -6.09 -1.35 10.82
C THR A 116 -7.35 -2.20 10.85
N LEU A 117 -8.26 -2.05 9.88
CA LEU A 117 -9.50 -2.80 9.83
C LEU A 117 -9.24 -4.19 9.24
N THR A 118 -9.39 -5.24 10.02
CA THR A 118 -9.39 -6.61 9.49
C THR A 118 -10.79 -6.94 9.01
N ASN A 119 -10.93 -7.33 7.74
CA ASN A 119 -12.18 -7.89 7.20
C ASN A 119 -12.14 -9.42 7.30
#